data_AF-A0A327ZXH5-F1
#
_entry.id   AF-A0A327ZXH5-F1
#
_cell.length_a   1.000
_cell.length_b   1.000
_cell.length_c   1.000
_cell.angle_alpha   90.00
_cell.angle_beta   90.00
_cell.angle_gamma   90.00
#
_symmetry.space_group_name_H-M   'P 1'
#
loop_
_entity.id
_entity.type
_entity.pdbx_description
1 polymer ?
#
loop_
_entity_poly.entity_id
_entity_poly.type
_entity_poly.pdbx_seq_one_letter_code
_entity_poly.pdbx_strand_id
1 'polypeptide(L)'
;MKLFLIWLFILVIVLTVLYFVLSRLYDYFSHREVKEQIEQQNIENMRKYELNQAALRSKKKMLESEIFAKTGMISDIAEIKYLEKELEEVNELIDRISKDD
;
A
#
# COMPACT_ATOMS: atom_id res chain seq x y z
N MET A 1 -36.44 44.42 29.54
CA MET A 1 -34.97 44.45 29.30
C MET A 1 -34.20 43.40 30.10
N LYS A 2 -34.40 43.25 31.43
CA LYS A 2 -33.67 42.27 32.26
C LYS A 2 -33.84 40.81 31.82
N LEU A 3 -35.05 40.38 31.47
CA LEU A 3 -35.32 39.01 30.99
C LEU A 3 -34.66 38.69 29.64
N PHE A 4 -34.51 39.69 28.77
CA PHE A 4 -33.84 39.53 27.48
C PHE A 4 -32.33 39.26 27.66
N LEU A 5 -31.69 39.97 28.59
CA LEU A 5 -30.28 39.75 28.92
C LEU A 5 -30.03 38.34 29.51
N ILE A 6 -30.95 37.83 30.34
CA ILE A 6 -30.86 36.48 30.91
C ILE A 6 -30.96 35.42 29.80
N TRP A 7 -31.93 35.56 28.89
CA TRP A 7 -32.06 34.65 27.75
C TRP A 7 -30.83 34.68 26.83
N LEU A 8 -30.27 35.86 26.59
CA LEU A 8 -29.07 36.02 25.78
C LEU A 8 -27.85 35.35 26.45
N PHE A 9 -27.73 35.46 27.77
CA PHE A 9 -26.67 34.79 28.53
C PHE A 9 -26.79 33.25 28.46
N ILE A 10 -28.00 32.72 28.62
CA ILE A 10 -28.26 31.28 28.48
C ILE A 10 -27.93 30.82 27.06
N LEU A 11 -28.31 31.59 26.04
CA LEU A 11 -28.02 31.27 24.64
C LEU A 11 -26.51 31.18 24.36
N VAL A 12 -25.71 32.10 24.92
CA VAL A 12 -24.24 32.05 24.81
C VAL A 12 -23.68 30.78 25.44
N ILE A 13 -24.15 30.40 26.64
CA ILE A 13 -23.71 29.17 27.30
C ILE A 13 -24.05 27.94 26.45
N VAL A 14 -25.28 27.86 25.94
CA VAL A 14 -25.73 26.75 25.09
C VAL A 14 -24.88 26.64 23.82
N LEU A 15 -24.60 27.76 23.14
CA LEU A 15 -23.74 27.78 21.96
C LEU A 15 -22.32 27.31 22.27
N THR A 16 -21.78 27.68 23.43
CA THR A 16 -20.43 27.29 23.85
C THR A 16 -20.35 25.78 24.09
N VAL A 17 -21.35 25.21 24.77
CA VAL A 17 -21.44 23.75 24.99
C VAL A 17 -21.64 23.02 23.67
N LEU A 18 -22.50 23.53 22.79
CA LEU A 18 -22.76 22.94 21.48
C LEU A 18 -21.50 22.93 20.61
N TYR A 19 -20.75 24.03 20.59
CA TYR A 19 -19.47 24.12 19.90
C TYR A 19 -18.47 23.08 20.41
N PHE A 20 -18.37 22.92 21.74
CA PHE A 20 -17.48 21.93 22.33
C PHE A 20 -17.86 20.49 21.96
N VAL A 21 -19.15 20.16 21.96
CA VAL A 21 -19.65 18.83 21.56
C VAL A 21 -19.37 18.56 20.08
N LEU A 22 -19.64 19.54 19.21
CA LEU A 22 -19.37 19.43 17.77
C LEU A 22 -17.88 19.27 17.47
N SER A 23 -17.01 20.02 18.16
CA SER A 23 -15.55 19.88 18.03
C SER A 23 -15.10 18.46 18.36
N ARG A 24 -15.59 17.89 19.45
CA ARG A 24 -15.23 16.54 19.88
C ARG A 24 -15.74 15.47 18.92
N LEU A 25 -16.94 15.66 18.36
CA LEU A 25 -17.47 14.76 17.32
C LEU A 25 -16.65 14.85 16.04
N TYR A 26 -16.29 16.05 15.61
CA TYR A 26 -15.45 16.26 14.42
C TYR A 26 -14.09 15.58 14.56
N ASP A 27 -13.41 15.75 15.70
CA ASP A 27 -12.14 15.07 15.96
C ASP A 27 -12.31 13.55 15.92
N TYR A 28 -13.39 13.01 16.52
CA TYR A 28 -13.65 11.57 16.53
C TYR A 28 -13.87 11.01 15.12
N PHE A 29 -14.67 11.68 14.29
CA PHE A 29 -14.91 11.26 12.90
C PHE A 29 -13.64 11.42 12.04
N SER A 30 -12.90 12.51 12.20
CA SER A 30 -11.65 12.75 11.46
C SER A 30 -10.60 11.67 11.73
N HIS A 31 -10.42 11.25 12.99
CA HIS A 31 -9.48 10.17 13.32
C HIS A 31 -9.92 8.81 12.73
N ARG A 32 -11.22 8.58 12.59
CA ARG A 32 -11.73 7.35 11.99
C ARG A 32 -11.48 7.30 10.49
N GLU A 33 -11.75 8.39 9.77
CA GLU A 33 -11.49 8.46 8.32
C GLU A 33 -10.01 8.31 8.00
N VAL A 34 -9.13 8.95 8.79
CA VAL A 34 -7.67 8.82 8.61
C VAL A 34 -7.21 7.39 8.88
N LYS A 35 -7.75 6.72 9.90
CA LYS A 35 -7.42 5.30 10.17
C LYS A 35 -7.87 4.38 9.04
N GLU A 36 -9.09 4.55 8.55
CA GLU A 36 -9.63 3.74 7.44
C GLU A 36 -8.81 3.95 6.16
N GLN A 37 -8.36 5.18 5.87
CA GLN A 37 -7.48 5.46 4.73
C GLN A 37 -6.10 4.81 4.87
N ILE A 38 -5.48 4.88 6.06
CA ILE A 38 -4.17 4.24 6.31
C ILE A 38 -4.29 2.72 6.20
N GLU A 39 -5.36 2.13 6.72
CA GLU A 39 -5.60 0.70 6.63
C GLU A 39 -5.79 0.25 5.18
N GLN A 40 -6.61 0.97 4.41
CA GLN A 40 -6.79 0.70 2.98
C GLN A 40 -5.48 0.84 2.19
N GLN A 41 -4.69 1.87 2.48
CA GLN A 41 -3.40 2.09 1.82
C GLN A 41 -2.43 0.94 2.14
N ASN A 42 -2.40 0.47 3.39
CA ASN A 42 -1.58 -0.67 3.79
C ASN A 42 -2.01 -1.97 3.09
N ILE A 43 -3.32 -2.23 2.98
CA ILE A 43 -3.85 -3.38 2.25
C ILE A 43 -3.48 -3.30 0.76
N GLU A 44 -3.60 -2.12 0.15
CA GLU A 44 -3.23 -1.94 -1.26
C GLU A 44 -1.73 -2.14 -1.49
N ASN A 45 -0.90 -1.61 -0.59
CA ASN A 45 0.56 -1.80 -0.64
C ASN A 45 0.95 -3.27 -0.50
N MET A 46 0.33 -3.98 0.46
CA MET A 46 0.54 -5.41 0.65
C MET A 46 0.14 -6.21 -0.60
N ARG A 47 -1.01 -5.89 -1.19
CA ARG A 47 -1.47 -6.53 -2.43
C ARG A 47 -0.53 -6.25 -3.61
N LYS A 48 -0.04 -5.02 -3.76
CA LYS A 48 0.95 -4.67 -4.80
C LYS A 48 2.24 -5.45 -4.60
N TYR A 49 2.69 -5.57 -3.35
CA TYR A 49 3.85 -6.35 -3.00
C TYR A 49 3.70 -7.83 -3.38
N GLU A 50 2.60 -8.47 -3.01
CA GLU A 50 2.28 -9.85 -3.39
C GLU A 50 2.23 -10.04 -4.92
N LEU A 51 1.59 -9.11 -5.64
CA LEU A 51 1.51 -9.15 -7.10
C LEU A 51 2.88 -9.02 -7.76
N ASN A 52 3.74 -8.13 -7.25
CA ASN A 52 5.10 -7.97 -7.75
C ASN A 52 5.95 -9.23 -7.49
N GLN A 53 5.81 -9.83 -6.32
CA GLN A 53 6.49 -11.08 -5.99
C GLN A 53 6.03 -12.23 -6.90
N ALA A 54 4.73 -12.33 -7.16
CA ALA A 54 4.17 -13.31 -8.09
C ALA A 54 4.66 -13.09 -9.53
N ALA A 55 4.74 -11.82 -9.98
CA ALA A 55 5.24 -11.47 -11.31
C ALA A 55 6.72 -11.86 -11.48
N LEU A 56 7.56 -11.57 -10.47
CA LEU A 56 8.98 -11.96 -10.48
C LEU A 56 9.16 -13.48 -10.52
N ARG A 57 8.40 -14.23 -9.72
CA ARG A 57 8.40 -15.70 -9.76
C ARG A 57 7.94 -16.26 -11.10
N SER A 58 6.96 -15.62 -11.73
CA SER A 58 6.51 -15.99 -13.08
C SER A 58 7.61 -15.74 -14.11
N LYS A 59 8.25 -14.56 -14.06
CA LYS A 59 9.38 -14.22 -14.94
C LYS A 59 10.54 -15.20 -14.80
N LYS A 60 10.89 -15.58 -13.56
CA LYS A 60 11.89 -16.62 -13.28
C LYS A 60 11.58 -17.93 -14.00
N LYS A 61 10.35 -18.45 -13.85
CA LYS A 61 9.93 -19.69 -14.52
C LYS A 61 9.96 -19.59 -16.05
N MET A 62 9.61 -18.42 -16.60
CA MET A 62 9.65 -18.17 -18.03
C MET A 62 11.08 -18.24 -18.56
N LEU A 63 12.02 -17.57 -17.88
CA LEU A 63 13.45 -17.59 -18.22
C LEU A 63 14.04 -19.00 -18.10
N GLU A 64 13.75 -19.74 -17.03
CA GLU A 64 14.16 -21.14 -16.87
C GLU A 64 13.66 -22.02 -18.02
N SER A 65 12.39 -21.85 -18.42
CA SER A 65 11.81 -22.57 -19.55
C SER A 65 12.46 -22.21 -20.89
N GLU A 66 12.80 -20.93 -21.08
CA GLU A 66 13.42 -20.44 -22.32
C GLU A 66 14.86 -20.93 -22.45
N ILE A 67 15.64 -20.89 -21.38
CA ILE A 67 16.99 -21.46 -21.31
C ILE A 67 16.93 -22.96 -21.60
N PHE A 68 16.00 -23.70 -20.99
CA PHE A 68 15.85 -25.13 -21.22
C PHE A 68 15.52 -25.44 -22.69
N ALA A 69 14.57 -24.72 -23.28
CA ALA A 69 14.20 -24.90 -24.68
C ALA A 69 15.36 -24.59 -25.64
N LYS A 70 16.10 -23.50 -25.39
CA LYS A 70 17.25 -23.10 -26.21
C LYS A 70 18.46 -24.00 -26.02
N THR A 71 18.68 -24.56 -24.83
CA THR A 71 19.77 -25.53 -24.59
C THR A 71 19.53 -26.85 -25.31
N GLY A 72 18.26 -27.25 -25.47
CA GLY A 72 17.87 -28.44 -26.25
C GLY A 72 17.91 -28.23 -27.77
N MET A 73 17.94 -26.98 -28.23
CA MET A 73 18.15 -26.63 -29.63
C MET A 73 19.62 -26.26 -29.83
N ILE A 74 20.16 -26.38 -31.05
CA ILE A 74 21.49 -25.82 -31.38
C ILE A 74 21.32 -24.29 -31.47
N SER A 75 20.98 -23.65 -30.36
CA SER A 75 20.82 -22.20 -30.25
C SER A 75 22.14 -21.54 -29.91
N ASP A 76 22.24 -20.25 -30.25
CA ASP A 76 23.45 -19.46 -30.03
C ASP A 76 23.81 -19.42 -28.53
N ILE A 77 25.02 -19.88 -28.20
CA ILE A 77 25.54 -19.93 -26.82
C ILE A 77 25.53 -18.53 -26.19
N ALA A 78 25.68 -17.47 -27.01
CA ALA A 78 25.61 -16.10 -26.54
C ALA A 78 24.21 -15.73 -26.00
N GLU A 79 23.16 -16.24 -26.63
CA GLU A 79 21.77 -15.98 -26.24
C GLU A 79 21.40 -16.71 -24.95
N ILE A 80 21.83 -17.96 -24.81
CA ILE A 80 21.65 -18.74 -23.57
C ILE A 80 22.34 -18.04 -22.40
N LYS A 81 23.58 -17.58 -22.59
CA LYS A 81 24.34 -16.87 -21.54
C LYS A 81 23.71 -15.54 -21.15
N TYR A 82 23.05 -14.84 -22.09
CA TYR A 82 22.29 -13.64 -21.79
C TYR A 82 21.08 -13.95 -20.90
N LEU A 83 20.32 -14.99 -21.23
CA LEU A 83 19.15 -15.41 -20.46
C LEU A 83 19.52 -15.92 -19.06
N GLU A 84 20.62 -16.65 -18.92
CA GLU A 84 21.17 -17.08 -17.62
C GLU A 84 21.51 -15.87 -16.72
N LYS A 85 22.11 -14.83 -17.31
CA LYS A 85 22.40 -13.60 -16.57
C LYS A 85 21.11 -12.88 -16.14
N GLU A 86 20.11 -12.80 -17.01
CA GLU A 86 18.81 -12.20 -16.66
C GLU A 86 18.11 -13.01 -15.54
N LEU A 87 18.23 -14.34 -15.57
CA LEU A 87 17.72 -15.22 -14.53
C LEU A 87 18.42 -14.98 -13.18
N GLU A 88 19.75 -14.82 -13.17
CA GLU A 88 20.54 -14.48 -11.99
C GLU A 88 20.07 -13.15 -11.38
N GLU A 89 19.93 -12.10 -12.21
CA GLU A 89 19.45 -10.78 -11.78
C GLU A 89 18.04 -10.85 -11.18
N VAL A 90 17.12 -11.59 -11.80
CA VAL A 90 15.76 -11.82 -11.27
C VAL A 90 15.80 -12.59 -9.95
N ASN A 91 16.72 -13.56 -9.81
CA ASN A 91 16.86 -14.35 -8.59
C ASN A 91 17.42 -13.50 -7.44
N GLU A 92 18.40 -12.64 -7.70
CA GLU A 92 18.89 -11.65 -6.73
C GLU A 92 17.82 -10.64 -6.31
N LEU A 93 16.96 -10.21 -7.24
CA LEU A 93 15.84 -9.33 -6.92
C LEU A 93 14.83 -10.03 -6.01
N ILE A 94 14.50 -11.29 -6.27
CA ILE A 94 13.61 -12.09 -5.41
C ILE A 94 14.24 -12.28 -4.02
N ASP A 95 15.54 -12.59 -3.95
CA ASP A 95 16.24 -12.81 -2.67
C ASP A 95 16.32 -11.53 -1.82
N ARG A 96 16.56 -10.37 -2.44
CA ARG A 96 16.50 -9.07 -1.76
C ARG A 96 15.12 -8.78 -1.20
N ILE A 97 14.09 -8.94 -2.03
CA ILE A 97 12.69 -8.74 -1.63
C ILE A 97 12.32 -9.67 -0.47
N SER A 98 12.77 -10.92 -0.49
CA SER A 98 12.48 -11.90 0.57
C SER A 98 13.26 -11.67 1.88
N LYS A 99 14.33 -10.86 1.87
CA LYS A 99 15.13 -10.52 3.05
C LYS A 99 14.67 -9.22 3.74
N ASP A 100 13.95 -8.38 2.99
CA ASP A 100 13.40 -7.11 3.48
C ASP A 100 12.01 -7.27 4.16
N ASP A 101 11.36 -8.43 4.01
CA ASP A 101 10.16 -8.89 4.77
C ASP A 101 10.54 -9.50 6.13
#